data_AF-A0A2I0ESK6-F1
#
_entry.id   AF-A0A2I0ESK6-F1
#
_cell.length_a   1.000
_cell.length_b   1.000
_cell.length_c   1.000
_cell.angle_alpha   90.00
_cell.angle_beta   90.00
_cell.angle_gamma   90.00
#
_symmetry.space_group_name_H-M   'P 1'
#
loop_
_entity.id
_entity.type
_entity.pdbx_description
1 polymer ?
#
loop_
_entity_poly.entity_id
_entity_poly.type
_entity_poly.pdbx_seq_one_letter_code
_entity_poly.pdbx_strand_id
1 'polypeptide(L)'
;MLSRVANSLYWMSRNVERAENNARILDVQLLQMIEAADEELVRDSDWRLIFEICDSTETMRRIKANPTYEESELVQYLAMAQENSNSVASCTMVVRENARISRDHIPDDYWETWNRAYLSLTDMDLKNSSVRDMRSFLENVKTTSLISQGIVESSMSRGVAYQMIKIAKWLERAEKTARILNVVCERTRERVRKEKTDDYYFWLAALRMTNGYNAYLKSNPPRMEPKNVLAFLISDKTFPRSIRYCLDHVRDAVEELEGGKVSHYSWELYAKLDEVRTSFSETDIESLDSDELMHFLNRFQDGCNEISRIFSSTYYLTDPEAETAMAFQSQGMDMKGITSMKYKIEHTNIFDYETIVDQSMNTIRLKPRTDECQRLLSYRADITPATLTTNHVDIFGNNVETFFIAEHHQHLEVKATSIVSIQKSPFIHRIDYSPEMNVIFHSQLFAEHYMAYLSNTAYTYMLPEQMELVDRELGDMSNPVQYSIDVMEYLFDHFTYDGDSTTVTTTASESFNLKKGVCQDITHVMLGILRSKNIPARYVSGYLYVGEDSALVGDAASHAWVEVMVPGIGWVGLDPTNNVEALENHIRVGTGRDYNDVSPVQGVYRGGSQSLDVKVSVSLLDQ
;
A
#
# COMPACT_ATOMS: atom_id res chain seq x y z
N MET A 1 -7.73 -11.32 5.96
CA MET A 1 -6.67 -10.61 5.22
C MET A 1 -7.09 -9.16 5.12
N LEU A 2 -6.27 -8.21 5.56
CA LEU A 2 -6.58 -6.77 5.47
C LEU A 2 -6.71 -6.36 3.99
N SER A 3 -7.65 -5.46 3.66
CA SER A 3 -7.89 -4.97 2.30
C SER A 3 -6.62 -4.45 1.62
N ARG A 4 -5.77 -3.75 2.38
CA ARG A 4 -4.47 -3.23 1.90
C ARG A 4 -3.48 -4.34 1.52
N VAL A 5 -3.44 -5.44 2.27
CA VAL A 5 -2.59 -6.60 1.93
C VAL A 5 -3.12 -7.29 0.67
N ALA A 6 -4.44 -7.45 0.56
CA ALA A 6 -5.07 -7.98 -0.64
C ALA A 6 -4.76 -7.10 -1.86
N ASN A 7 -4.85 -5.78 -1.71
CA ASN A 7 -4.50 -4.80 -2.74
C ASN A 7 -3.03 -4.91 -3.16
N SER A 8 -2.11 -5.00 -2.20
CA SER A 8 -0.69 -5.18 -2.50
C SER A 8 -0.42 -6.49 -3.22
N LEU A 9 -1.01 -7.61 -2.81
CA LEU A 9 -0.85 -8.90 -3.50
C LEU A 9 -1.41 -8.85 -4.94
N TYR A 10 -2.56 -8.20 -5.12
CA TYR A 10 -3.20 -8.01 -6.41
C TYR A 10 -2.31 -7.19 -7.36
N TRP A 11 -1.93 -5.98 -6.97
CA TRP A 11 -1.08 -5.12 -7.81
C TRP A 11 0.35 -5.62 -7.97
N MET A 12 0.90 -6.33 -6.97
CA MET A 12 2.17 -7.02 -7.11
C MET A 12 2.09 -8.00 -8.28
N SER A 13 1.11 -8.90 -8.29
CA SER A 13 1.03 -9.93 -9.32
C SER A 13 0.66 -9.37 -10.70
N ARG A 14 -0.14 -8.30 -10.78
CA ARG A 14 -0.37 -7.59 -12.06
C ARG A 14 0.92 -6.98 -12.60
N ASN A 15 1.71 -6.32 -11.75
CA ASN A 15 2.97 -5.71 -12.18
C ASN A 15 4.07 -6.74 -12.50
N VAL A 16 4.05 -7.93 -11.89
CA VAL A 16 4.90 -9.06 -12.28
C VAL A 16 4.65 -9.45 -13.74
N GLU A 17 3.38 -9.66 -14.11
CA GLU A 17 3.01 -10.01 -15.48
C GLU A 17 3.26 -8.84 -16.43
N ARG A 18 3.02 -7.59 -16.01
CA ARG A 18 3.31 -6.40 -16.82
C ARG A 18 4.79 -6.25 -17.13
N ALA A 19 5.65 -6.36 -16.11
CA ALA A 19 7.10 -6.29 -16.26
C ALA A 19 7.61 -7.36 -17.23
N GLU A 20 7.16 -8.61 -17.07
CA GLU A 20 7.58 -9.73 -17.92
C GLU A 20 7.06 -9.60 -19.35
N ASN A 21 5.79 -9.18 -19.53
CA ASN A 21 5.20 -8.96 -20.85
C ASN A 21 5.90 -7.82 -21.60
N ASN A 22 6.09 -6.66 -20.95
CA ASN A 22 6.76 -5.52 -21.57
C ASN A 22 8.22 -5.84 -21.86
N ALA A 23 8.91 -6.58 -20.97
CA ALA A 23 10.27 -7.04 -21.23
C ALA A 23 10.36 -7.99 -22.43
N ARG A 24 9.38 -8.90 -22.59
CA ARG A 24 9.33 -9.80 -23.75
C ARG A 24 9.01 -9.06 -25.03
N ILE A 25 8.04 -8.15 -25.02
CA ILE A 25 7.67 -7.34 -26.19
C ILE A 25 8.87 -6.52 -26.67
N LEU A 26 9.57 -5.87 -25.75
CA LEU A 26 10.76 -5.08 -26.07
C LEU A 26 11.92 -5.95 -26.55
N ASP A 27 12.17 -7.12 -25.96
CA ASP A 27 13.22 -8.03 -26.42
C ASP A 27 12.93 -8.61 -27.82
N VAL A 28 11.66 -8.88 -28.16
CA VAL A 28 11.25 -9.25 -29.52
C VAL A 28 11.55 -8.12 -30.52
N GLN A 29 11.24 -6.87 -30.14
CA GLN A 29 11.55 -5.70 -30.98
C GLN A 29 13.06 -5.54 -31.18
N LEU A 30 13.85 -5.66 -30.11
CA LEU A 30 15.31 -5.56 -30.18
C LEU A 30 15.90 -6.66 -31.07
N LEU A 31 15.34 -7.87 -31.04
CA LEU A 31 15.74 -8.95 -31.95
C LEU A 31 15.39 -8.62 -33.41
N GLN A 32 14.18 -8.11 -33.67
CA GLN A 32 13.75 -7.71 -35.02
C GLN A 32 14.61 -6.57 -35.59
N MET A 33 15.01 -5.60 -34.76
CA MET A 33 15.93 -4.53 -35.17
C MET A 33 17.28 -5.06 -35.65
N ILE A 34 17.77 -6.17 -35.07
CA ILE A 34 19.01 -6.84 -35.51
C ILE A 34 18.76 -7.60 -36.83
N GLU A 35 17.60 -8.23 -36.98
CA GLU A 35 17.24 -9.03 -38.16
C GLU A 35 16.90 -8.16 -39.40
N ALA A 36 16.37 -6.94 -39.21
CA ALA A 36 15.81 -6.08 -40.27
C ALA A 36 16.71 -4.89 -40.68
N ALA A 37 18.02 -5.11 -40.80
CA ALA A 37 19.03 -4.06 -40.90
C ALA A 37 18.88 -3.02 -42.05
N ASP A 38 17.99 -3.20 -43.04
CA ASP A 38 17.97 -2.42 -44.30
C ASP A 38 16.68 -1.61 -44.64
N GLU A 39 15.63 -1.56 -43.81
CA GLU A 39 14.37 -0.82 -44.17
C GLU A 39 13.86 0.15 -43.08
N GLU A 40 14.17 1.44 -43.22
CA GLU A 40 13.82 2.53 -42.28
C GLU A 40 12.30 2.73 -42.08
N LEU A 41 11.50 2.56 -43.14
CA LEU A 41 10.02 2.65 -43.09
C LEU A 41 9.35 1.51 -42.29
N VAL A 42 10.03 0.37 -42.13
CA VAL A 42 9.53 -0.77 -41.34
C VAL A 42 9.73 -0.50 -39.85
N ARG A 43 10.87 0.11 -39.47
CA ARG A 43 11.23 0.40 -38.08
C ARG A 43 10.27 1.38 -37.38
N ASP A 44 9.91 2.48 -38.04
CA ASP A 44 8.97 3.47 -37.47
C ASP A 44 7.62 2.85 -37.17
N SER A 45 7.20 1.99 -38.10
CA SER A 45 5.97 1.25 -38.02
C SER A 45 6.02 0.29 -36.81
N ASP A 46 7.10 -0.47 -36.63
CA ASP A 46 7.23 -1.46 -35.56
C ASP A 46 7.24 -0.82 -34.18
N TRP A 47 7.92 0.32 -34.03
CA TRP A 47 7.86 1.10 -32.81
C TRP A 47 6.45 1.59 -32.46
N ARG A 48 5.64 1.96 -33.47
CA ARG A 48 4.25 2.32 -33.24
C ARG A 48 3.45 1.17 -32.61
N LEU A 49 3.63 -0.07 -33.08
CA LEU A 49 2.97 -1.25 -32.49
C LEU A 49 3.39 -1.44 -31.03
N ILE A 50 4.69 -1.31 -30.74
CA ILE A 50 5.21 -1.50 -29.38
C ILE A 50 4.63 -0.45 -28.42
N PHE A 51 4.60 0.82 -28.85
CA PHE A 51 4.02 1.89 -28.06
C PHE A 51 2.50 1.78 -27.93
N GLU A 52 1.76 1.30 -28.93
CA GLU A 52 0.32 1.02 -28.78
C GLU A 52 0.06 -0.10 -27.75
N ILE A 53 0.98 -1.05 -27.57
CA ILE A 53 0.83 -2.15 -26.59
C ILE A 53 1.32 -1.77 -25.19
N CYS A 54 2.39 -0.99 -25.08
CA CYS A 54 3.06 -0.73 -23.80
C CYS A 54 2.76 0.65 -23.21
N ASP A 55 2.36 1.63 -24.03
CA ASP A 55 2.14 3.02 -23.64
C ASP A 55 1.18 3.71 -24.65
N SER A 56 1.51 4.90 -25.14
CA SER A 56 0.75 5.66 -26.14
C SER A 56 1.61 6.11 -27.32
N THR A 57 0.98 6.24 -28.50
CA THR A 57 1.65 6.76 -29.71
C THR A 57 1.99 8.24 -29.63
N GLU A 58 1.32 8.99 -28.74
CA GLU A 58 1.61 10.40 -28.48
C GLU A 58 2.98 10.56 -27.81
N THR A 59 3.27 9.72 -26.82
CA THR A 59 4.56 9.66 -26.15
C THR A 59 5.69 9.38 -27.13
N MET A 60 5.51 8.41 -28.04
CA MET A 60 6.49 8.11 -29.09
C MET A 60 6.78 9.34 -29.97
N ARG A 61 5.73 10.06 -30.40
CA ARG A 61 5.88 11.27 -31.22
C ARG A 61 6.62 12.37 -30.48
N ARG A 62 6.38 12.52 -29.17
CA ARG A 62 7.09 13.47 -28.31
C ARG A 62 8.59 13.17 -28.21
N ILE A 63 8.97 11.90 -28.01
CA ILE A 63 10.38 11.50 -27.93
C ILE A 63 11.07 11.75 -29.27
N LYS A 64 10.43 11.38 -30.39
CA LYS A 64 10.94 11.61 -31.75
C LYS A 64 11.05 13.09 -32.15
N ALA A 65 10.33 13.98 -31.47
CA ALA A 65 10.42 15.42 -31.73
C ALA A 65 11.71 16.05 -31.19
N ASN A 66 12.50 15.31 -30.40
CA ASN A 66 13.81 15.75 -29.93
C ASN A 66 14.80 15.88 -31.11
N PRO A 67 15.45 17.05 -31.33
CA PRO A 67 16.40 17.23 -32.44
C PRO A 67 17.60 16.27 -32.43
N THR A 68 17.92 15.67 -31.28
CA THR A 68 19.03 14.71 -31.12
C THR A 68 18.55 13.27 -30.94
N TYR A 69 17.31 12.97 -31.33
CA TYR A 69 16.68 11.66 -31.14
C TYR A 69 17.51 10.51 -31.71
N GLU A 70 17.71 9.49 -30.89
CA GLU A 70 18.17 8.16 -31.30
C GLU A 70 17.15 7.07 -30.96
N GLU A 71 17.09 5.98 -31.74
CA GLU A 71 16.16 4.86 -31.46
C GLU A 71 16.41 4.21 -30.08
N SER A 72 17.62 4.35 -29.53
CA SER A 72 17.98 3.94 -28.18
C SER A 72 17.14 4.65 -27.11
N GLU A 73 16.67 5.87 -27.35
CA GLU A 73 15.81 6.61 -26.43
C GLU A 73 14.43 5.94 -26.26
N LEU A 74 13.87 5.33 -27.32
CA LEU A 74 12.61 4.59 -27.21
C LEU A 74 12.76 3.33 -26.37
N VAL A 75 13.87 2.61 -26.56
CA VAL A 75 14.21 1.42 -25.76
C VAL A 75 14.37 1.80 -24.29
N GLN A 76 15.14 2.86 -24.03
CA GLN A 76 15.40 3.36 -22.68
C GLN A 76 14.12 3.86 -22.02
N TYR A 77 13.23 4.51 -22.75
CA TYR A 77 11.96 4.97 -22.23
C TYR A 77 11.07 3.81 -21.74
N LEU A 78 10.89 2.78 -22.58
CA LEU A 78 10.05 1.62 -22.22
C LEU A 78 10.72 0.69 -21.19
N ALA A 79 12.05 0.64 -21.15
CA ALA A 79 12.77 -0.19 -20.19
C ALA A 79 12.91 0.49 -18.83
N MET A 80 13.25 1.79 -18.80
CA MET A 80 13.86 2.45 -17.63
C MET A 80 13.21 3.76 -17.18
N ALA A 81 12.41 4.44 -18.01
CA ALA A 81 11.90 5.76 -17.63
C ALA A 81 11.01 5.67 -16.38
N GLN A 82 11.37 6.42 -15.35
CA GLN A 82 10.60 6.48 -14.10
C GLN A 82 9.30 7.26 -14.28
N GLU A 83 9.24 8.21 -15.22
CA GLU A 83 7.99 8.90 -15.57
C GLU A 83 6.98 7.96 -16.24
N ASN A 84 7.45 6.84 -16.80
CA ASN A 84 6.59 5.82 -17.38
C ASN A 84 6.25 4.76 -16.33
N SER A 85 5.00 4.77 -15.85
CA SER A 85 4.50 3.77 -14.89
C SER A 85 4.47 2.35 -15.45
N ASN A 86 4.43 2.21 -16.79
CA ASN A 86 4.47 0.93 -17.49
C ASN A 86 5.89 0.51 -17.91
N SER A 87 6.93 1.29 -17.58
CA SER A 87 8.30 0.84 -17.88
C SER A 87 8.63 -0.43 -17.09
N VAL A 88 9.51 -1.26 -17.64
CA VAL A 88 9.91 -2.52 -17.01
C VAL A 88 10.54 -2.25 -15.63
N ALA A 89 11.33 -1.19 -15.51
CA ALA A 89 11.88 -0.70 -14.25
C ALA A 89 10.79 -0.28 -13.26
N SER A 90 9.86 0.61 -13.66
CA SER A 90 8.76 1.06 -12.80
C SER A 90 7.91 -0.10 -12.30
N CYS A 91 7.55 -1.04 -13.17
CA CYS A 91 6.82 -2.25 -12.79
C CYS A 91 7.63 -3.06 -11.76
N THR A 92 8.93 -3.27 -11.98
CA THR A 92 9.81 -3.99 -11.04
C THR A 92 9.88 -3.32 -9.67
N MET A 93 9.93 -1.99 -9.62
CA MET A 93 9.88 -1.23 -8.37
C MET A 93 8.54 -1.43 -7.65
N VAL A 94 7.41 -1.37 -8.37
CA VAL A 94 6.07 -1.59 -7.80
C VAL A 94 5.92 -3.02 -7.28
N VAL A 95 6.46 -4.02 -7.98
CA VAL A 95 6.47 -5.41 -7.50
C VAL A 95 7.24 -5.52 -6.19
N ARG A 96 8.44 -4.93 -6.13
CA ARG A 96 9.27 -4.94 -4.92
C ARG A 96 8.57 -4.24 -3.76
N GLU A 97 8.00 -3.06 -3.94
CA GLU A 97 7.30 -2.36 -2.85
C GLU A 97 6.08 -3.13 -2.35
N ASN A 98 5.28 -3.70 -3.25
CA ASN A 98 4.14 -4.50 -2.81
C ASN A 98 4.54 -5.83 -2.17
N ALA A 99 5.64 -6.46 -2.61
CA ALA A 99 6.22 -7.62 -1.92
C ALA A 99 6.73 -7.25 -0.52
N ARG A 100 7.22 -6.02 -0.32
CA ARG A 100 7.66 -5.52 1.00
C ARG A 100 6.49 -5.38 1.97
N ILE A 101 5.36 -4.86 1.48
CA ILE A 101 4.12 -4.65 2.24
C ILE A 101 3.46 -5.99 2.56
N SER A 102 3.42 -6.91 1.60
CA SER A 102 2.77 -8.22 1.73
C SER A 102 3.69 -9.32 2.24
N ARG A 103 4.84 -8.96 2.85
CA ARG A 103 5.91 -9.91 3.21
C ARG A 103 5.44 -11.09 4.06
N ASP A 104 4.53 -10.87 5.00
CA ASP A 104 4.04 -11.93 5.89
C ASP A 104 3.11 -12.94 5.17
N HIS A 105 2.73 -12.66 3.92
CA HIS A 105 1.79 -13.45 3.13
C HIS A 105 2.45 -14.12 1.92
N ILE A 106 3.73 -13.87 1.68
CA ILE A 106 4.51 -14.47 0.58
C ILE A 106 5.72 -15.24 1.13
N PRO A 107 6.23 -16.25 0.41
CA PRO A 107 7.47 -16.91 0.79
C PRO A 107 8.66 -15.93 0.79
N ASP A 108 9.61 -16.08 1.73
CA ASP A 108 10.81 -15.25 1.79
C ASP A 108 11.61 -15.30 0.47
N ASP A 109 11.71 -16.47 -0.16
CA ASP A 109 12.36 -16.63 -1.47
C ASP A 109 11.75 -15.72 -2.55
N TYR A 110 10.42 -15.48 -2.49
CA TYR A 110 9.74 -14.61 -3.44
C TYR A 110 10.21 -13.17 -3.26
N TRP A 111 10.24 -12.71 -2.00
CA TRP A 111 10.76 -11.38 -1.65
C TRP A 111 12.21 -11.24 -2.10
N GLU A 112 13.07 -12.20 -1.77
CA GLU A 112 14.50 -12.13 -2.06
C GLU A 112 14.77 -12.07 -3.57
N THR A 113 14.00 -12.82 -4.36
CA THR A 113 14.11 -12.84 -5.83
C THR A 113 13.82 -11.46 -6.42
N TRP A 114 12.70 -10.84 -6.03
CA TRP A 114 12.34 -9.51 -6.52
C TRP A 114 13.21 -8.39 -5.95
N ASN A 115 13.65 -8.50 -4.68
CA ASN A 115 14.58 -7.55 -4.10
C ASN A 115 15.96 -7.61 -4.79
N ARG A 116 16.44 -8.80 -5.17
CA ARG A 116 17.68 -8.94 -5.95
C ARG A 116 17.56 -8.34 -7.36
N ALA A 117 16.42 -8.54 -8.03
CA ALA A 117 16.14 -7.91 -9.32
C ALA A 117 16.13 -6.38 -9.20
N TYR A 118 15.51 -5.83 -8.15
CA TYR A 118 15.52 -4.41 -7.86
C TYR A 118 16.93 -3.86 -7.59
N LEU A 119 17.74 -4.54 -6.77
CA LEU A 119 19.13 -4.11 -6.51
C LEU A 119 19.98 -4.15 -7.79
N SER A 120 19.79 -5.16 -8.64
CA SER A 120 20.47 -5.23 -9.93
C SER A 120 20.09 -4.07 -10.87
N LEU A 121 18.85 -3.59 -10.75
CA LEU A 121 18.36 -2.41 -11.48
C LEU A 121 18.98 -1.12 -10.95
N THR A 122 19.12 -0.96 -9.63
CA THR A 122 19.73 0.25 -9.04
C THR A 122 21.23 0.37 -9.31
N ASP A 123 21.91 -0.76 -9.50
CA ASP A 123 23.35 -0.80 -9.81
C ASP A 123 23.64 -0.49 -11.29
N MET A 124 22.63 -0.42 -12.16
CA MET A 124 22.79 -0.14 -13.59
C MET A 124 22.97 1.37 -13.85
N ASP A 125 23.97 1.74 -14.66
CA ASP A 125 24.12 3.12 -15.13
C ASP A 125 23.03 3.45 -16.16
N LEU A 126 21.97 4.09 -15.69
CA LEU A 126 20.79 4.47 -16.47
C LEU A 126 21.10 5.36 -17.67
N LYS A 127 22.22 6.11 -17.68
CA LYS A 127 22.52 7.10 -18.75
C LYS A 127 23.43 6.56 -19.85
N ASN A 128 24.28 5.58 -19.55
CA ASN A 128 25.26 5.04 -20.51
C ASN A 128 25.04 3.55 -20.86
N SER A 129 23.89 3.00 -20.53
CA SER A 129 23.58 1.58 -20.77
C SER A 129 23.55 1.25 -22.27
N SER A 130 24.34 0.25 -22.67
CA SER A 130 24.32 -0.24 -24.05
C SER A 130 23.08 -1.09 -24.33
N VAL A 131 22.77 -1.33 -25.61
CA VAL A 131 21.69 -2.26 -26.02
C VAL A 131 21.88 -3.66 -25.43
N ARG A 132 23.13 -4.09 -25.24
CA ARG A 132 23.46 -5.38 -24.60
C ARG A 132 23.08 -5.39 -23.12
N ASP A 133 23.33 -4.29 -22.42
CA ASP A 133 22.98 -4.16 -21.00
C ASP A 133 21.47 -4.14 -20.83
N MET A 134 20.76 -3.43 -21.71
CA MET A 134 19.29 -3.44 -21.77
C MET A 134 18.75 -4.85 -21.98
N ARG A 135 19.23 -5.61 -22.97
CA ARG A 135 18.78 -6.99 -23.18
C ARG A 135 19.07 -7.89 -21.97
N SER A 136 20.23 -7.72 -21.33
CA SER A 136 20.57 -8.47 -20.11
C SER A 136 19.61 -8.16 -18.97
N PHE A 137 19.20 -6.90 -18.81
CA PHE A 137 18.16 -6.51 -17.87
C PHE A 137 16.80 -7.13 -18.20
N LEU A 138 16.35 -7.07 -19.46
CA LEU A 138 15.07 -7.67 -19.86
C LEU A 138 15.06 -9.19 -19.61
N GLU A 139 16.17 -9.88 -19.89
CA GLU A 139 16.32 -11.31 -19.55
C GLU A 139 16.28 -11.58 -18.06
N ASN A 140 16.92 -10.72 -17.25
CA ASN A 140 16.88 -10.85 -15.79
C ASN A 140 15.45 -10.71 -15.26
N VAL A 141 14.67 -9.74 -15.76
CA VAL A 141 13.27 -9.55 -15.35
C VAL A 141 12.40 -10.74 -15.79
N LYS A 142 12.55 -11.23 -17.03
CA LYS A 142 11.84 -12.43 -17.50
C LYS A 142 12.16 -13.65 -16.63
N THR A 143 13.43 -13.87 -16.31
CA THR A 143 13.89 -14.99 -15.47
C THR A 143 13.36 -14.86 -14.04
N THR A 144 13.43 -13.66 -13.47
CA THR A 144 12.89 -13.34 -12.13
C THR A 144 11.39 -13.63 -12.05
N SER A 145 10.62 -13.24 -13.08
CA SER A 145 9.19 -13.55 -13.16
C SER A 145 8.94 -15.06 -13.18
N LEU A 146 9.68 -15.83 -13.98
CA LEU A 146 9.55 -17.30 -14.01
C LEU A 146 9.92 -17.96 -12.68
N ILE A 147 11.00 -17.53 -12.03
CA ILE A 147 11.41 -18.04 -10.71
C ILE A 147 10.34 -17.74 -9.67
N SER A 148 9.85 -16.49 -9.63
CA SER A 148 8.81 -16.07 -8.68
C SER A 148 7.50 -16.83 -8.86
N GLN A 149 7.11 -17.14 -10.10
CA GLN A 149 5.98 -18.04 -10.39
C GLN A 149 6.27 -19.46 -9.85
N GLY A 150 7.47 -20.00 -10.06
CA GLY A 150 7.87 -21.30 -9.51
C GLY A 150 7.79 -21.34 -7.97
N ILE A 151 8.17 -20.26 -7.30
CA ILE A 151 8.08 -20.12 -5.84
C ILE A 151 6.61 -20.14 -5.41
N VAL A 152 5.75 -19.30 -6.01
CA VAL A 152 4.31 -19.27 -5.69
C VAL A 152 3.66 -20.65 -5.84
N GLU A 153 3.97 -21.38 -6.92
CA GLU A 153 3.37 -22.69 -7.18
C GLU A 153 3.92 -23.80 -6.27
N SER A 154 5.17 -23.69 -5.81
CA SER A 154 5.84 -24.76 -5.04
C SER A 154 5.69 -24.61 -3.53
N SER A 155 5.79 -23.39 -2.98
CA SER A 155 5.96 -23.18 -1.54
C SER A 155 4.80 -22.45 -0.85
N MET A 156 3.95 -21.75 -1.59
CA MET A 156 2.88 -20.94 -1.00
C MET A 156 1.66 -21.79 -0.61
N SER A 157 1.00 -21.48 0.51
CA SER A 157 -0.25 -22.15 0.90
C SER A 157 -1.41 -21.73 -0.02
N ARG A 158 -2.35 -22.63 -0.31
CA ARG A 158 -3.41 -22.42 -1.34
C ARG A 158 -4.60 -21.62 -0.80
N GLY A 159 -4.32 -20.71 0.14
CA GLY A 159 -5.31 -19.86 0.78
C GLY A 159 -5.54 -18.54 0.04
N VAL A 160 -6.14 -17.58 0.74
CA VAL A 160 -6.61 -16.30 0.19
C VAL A 160 -5.51 -15.52 -0.55
N ALA A 161 -4.30 -15.43 0.02
CA ALA A 161 -3.19 -14.71 -0.61
C ALA A 161 -2.76 -15.32 -1.95
N TYR A 162 -2.74 -16.66 -2.02
CA TYR A 162 -2.43 -17.38 -3.26
C TYR A 162 -3.51 -17.10 -4.31
N GLN A 163 -4.80 -17.19 -3.96
CA GLN A 163 -5.88 -16.91 -4.92
C GLN A 163 -5.84 -15.47 -5.44
N MET A 164 -5.54 -14.47 -4.58
CA MET A 164 -5.38 -13.08 -5.01
C MET A 164 -4.28 -12.92 -6.06
N ILE A 165 -3.12 -13.53 -5.84
CA ILE A 165 -2.02 -13.54 -6.82
C ILE A 165 -2.48 -14.20 -8.12
N LYS A 166 -3.16 -15.34 -8.05
CA LYS A 166 -3.62 -16.08 -9.24
C LYS A 166 -4.63 -15.27 -10.06
N ILE A 167 -5.62 -14.65 -9.42
CA ILE A 167 -6.64 -13.82 -10.09
C ILE A 167 -5.96 -12.66 -10.82
N ALA A 168 -5.13 -11.88 -10.11
CA ALA A 168 -4.38 -10.77 -10.68
C ALA A 168 -3.50 -11.17 -11.87
N LYS A 169 -2.75 -12.28 -11.72
CA LYS A 169 -1.89 -12.84 -12.76
C LYS A 169 -2.67 -13.15 -14.04
N TRP A 170 -3.74 -13.92 -13.92
CA TRP A 170 -4.48 -14.40 -15.09
C TRP A 170 -5.23 -13.25 -15.78
N LEU A 171 -5.76 -12.30 -15.01
CA LEU A 171 -6.46 -11.14 -15.55
C LEU A 171 -5.52 -10.23 -16.36
N GLU A 172 -4.36 -9.84 -15.81
CA GLU A 172 -3.36 -9.03 -16.54
C GLU A 172 -2.87 -9.75 -17.81
N ARG A 173 -2.68 -11.07 -17.73
CA ARG A 173 -2.24 -11.86 -18.88
C ARG A 173 -3.27 -11.93 -20.00
N ALA A 174 -4.55 -12.11 -19.66
CA ALA A 174 -5.64 -12.13 -20.64
C ALA A 174 -5.76 -10.76 -21.33
N GLU A 175 -5.76 -9.69 -20.55
CA GLU A 175 -5.85 -8.31 -21.04
C GLU A 175 -4.68 -7.96 -21.98
N LYS A 176 -3.45 -8.32 -21.59
CA LYS A 176 -2.27 -8.05 -22.41
C LYS A 176 -2.28 -8.84 -23.72
N THR A 177 -2.76 -10.09 -23.69
CA THR A 177 -2.91 -10.90 -24.91
C THR A 177 -3.93 -10.27 -25.86
N ALA A 178 -5.08 -9.83 -25.34
CA ALA A 178 -6.08 -9.13 -26.14
C ALA A 178 -5.53 -7.83 -26.75
N ARG A 179 -4.75 -7.05 -25.98
CA ARG A 179 -4.10 -5.83 -26.48
C ARG A 179 -3.13 -6.10 -27.63
N ILE A 180 -2.29 -7.12 -27.50
CA ILE A 180 -1.34 -7.54 -28.55
C ILE A 180 -2.11 -7.91 -29.82
N LEU A 181 -3.17 -8.73 -29.69
CA LEU A 181 -3.98 -9.16 -30.82
C LEU A 181 -4.67 -7.99 -31.51
N ASN A 182 -5.25 -7.05 -30.75
CA ASN A 182 -5.92 -5.87 -31.31
C ASN A 182 -4.98 -5.04 -32.18
N VAL A 183 -3.79 -4.71 -31.67
CA VAL A 183 -2.79 -3.92 -32.41
C VAL A 183 -2.29 -4.65 -33.66
N VAL A 184 -2.08 -5.97 -33.57
CA VAL A 184 -1.67 -6.79 -34.71
C VAL A 184 -2.77 -6.89 -35.77
N CYS A 185 -4.04 -7.02 -35.37
CA CYS A 185 -5.18 -7.04 -36.28
C CYS A 185 -5.35 -5.70 -37.01
N GLU A 186 -5.26 -4.59 -36.30
CA GLU A 186 -5.35 -3.24 -36.87
C GLU A 186 -4.30 -3.00 -37.95
N ARG A 187 -3.05 -3.41 -37.68
CA ARG A 187 -1.94 -3.30 -38.65
C ARG A 187 -2.11 -4.20 -39.86
N THR A 188 -2.52 -5.45 -39.64
CA THR A 188 -2.78 -6.39 -40.73
C THR A 188 -3.85 -5.80 -41.67
N ARG A 189 -4.91 -5.21 -41.11
CA ARG A 189 -5.96 -4.50 -41.87
C ARG A 189 -5.41 -3.31 -42.66
N GLU A 190 -4.55 -2.46 -42.07
CA GLU A 190 -3.96 -1.31 -42.77
C GLU A 190 -3.06 -1.72 -43.95
N ARG A 191 -2.39 -2.87 -43.88
CA ARG A 191 -1.52 -3.39 -44.96
C ARG A 191 -2.27 -4.11 -46.07
N VAL A 192 -3.34 -4.84 -45.74
CA VAL A 192 -4.25 -5.42 -46.75
C VAL A 192 -4.80 -4.32 -47.67
N ARG A 193 -5.08 -3.12 -47.13
CA ARG A 193 -5.48 -1.93 -47.92
C ARG A 193 -4.37 -1.38 -48.83
N LYS A 194 -3.10 -1.74 -48.60
CA LYS A 194 -1.90 -1.22 -49.30
C LYS A 194 -1.20 -2.26 -50.20
N GLU A 195 -1.86 -3.39 -50.51
CA GLU A 195 -1.38 -4.43 -51.45
C GLU A 195 0.01 -5.05 -51.13
N LYS A 196 0.40 -5.16 -49.84
CA LYS A 196 1.62 -5.89 -49.42
C LYS A 196 1.25 -7.19 -48.71
N THR A 197 1.85 -8.31 -49.14
CA THR A 197 1.35 -9.68 -48.90
C THR A 197 2.04 -10.48 -47.80
N ASP A 198 2.89 -9.86 -46.96
CA ASP A 198 3.70 -10.60 -45.98
C ASP A 198 3.21 -10.37 -44.53
N ASP A 199 2.03 -10.93 -44.21
CA ASP A 199 1.41 -10.90 -42.88
C ASP A 199 2.11 -11.83 -41.87
N TYR A 200 2.95 -12.74 -42.37
CA TYR A 200 3.67 -13.75 -41.58
C TYR A 200 4.44 -13.16 -40.40
N TYR A 201 5.13 -12.03 -40.61
CA TYR A 201 5.97 -11.40 -39.62
C TYR A 201 5.19 -10.85 -38.42
N PHE A 202 3.99 -10.30 -38.61
CA PHE A 202 3.20 -9.75 -37.51
C PHE A 202 2.62 -10.84 -36.62
N TRP A 203 2.14 -11.93 -37.21
CA TRP A 203 1.63 -13.08 -36.46
C TRP A 203 2.75 -13.86 -35.76
N LEU A 204 3.92 -13.96 -36.39
CA LEU A 204 5.13 -14.45 -35.73
C LEU A 204 5.52 -13.58 -34.53
N ALA A 205 5.50 -12.26 -34.69
CA ALA A 205 5.78 -11.32 -33.61
C ALA A 205 4.77 -11.49 -32.46
N ALA A 206 3.46 -11.57 -32.76
CA ALA A 206 2.41 -11.80 -31.77
C ALA A 206 2.65 -13.11 -30.97
N LEU A 207 2.99 -14.20 -31.66
CA LEU A 207 3.30 -15.48 -31.02
C LEU A 207 4.59 -15.44 -30.21
N ARG A 208 5.59 -14.67 -30.62
CA ARG A 208 6.82 -14.47 -29.84
C ARG A 208 6.54 -13.60 -28.60
N MET A 209 5.78 -12.52 -28.73
CA MET A 209 5.37 -11.63 -27.63
C MET A 209 4.56 -12.38 -26.56
N THR A 210 3.71 -13.32 -26.98
CA THR A 210 2.91 -14.18 -26.08
C THR A 210 3.62 -15.48 -25.67
N ASN A 211 4.87 -15.71 -26.07
CA ASN A 211 5.60 -16.97 -25.84
C ASN A 211 4.84 -18.22 -26.32
N GLY A 212 3.99 -18.07 -27.34
CA GLY A 212 3.14 -19.11 -27.90
C GLY A 212 3.71 -19.81 -29.12
N TYR A 213 4.78 -19.29 -29.74
CA TYR A 213 5.32 -19.80 -31.01
C TYR A 213 5.54 -21.32 -31.03
N ASN A 214 6.24 -21.86 -30.03
CA ASN A 214 6.53 -23.29 -29.97
C ASN A 214 5.27 -24.15 -29.69
N ALA A 215 4.34 -23.64 -28.89
CA ALA A 215 3.09 -24.34 -28.58
C ALA A 215 2.16 -24.35 -29.81
N TYR A 216 2.06 -23.22 -30.50
CA TYR A 216 1.29 -23.10 -31.73
C TYR A 216 1.76 -24.06 -32.81
N LEU A 217 3.08 -24.13 -33.07
CA LEU A 217 3.63 -25.03 -34.10
C LEU A 217 3.40 -26.52 -33.82
N LYS A 218 3.27 -26.92 -32.55
CA LYS A 218 2.95 -28.31 -32.19
C LYS A 218 1.51 -28.67 -32.57
N SER A 219 0.58 -27.72 -32.43
CA SER A 219 -0.84 -27.93 -32.72
C SER A 219 -1.22 -27.60 -34.16
N ASN A 220 -0.49 -26.70 -34.83
CA ASN A 220 -0.80 -26.19 -36.18
C ASN A 220 0.42 -26.18 -37.15
N PRO A 221 1.07 -27.33 -37.44
CA PRO A 221 2.18 -27.36 -38.39
C PRO A 221 1.70 -27.33 -39.86
N PRO A 222 2.37 -26.63 -40.82
CA PRO A 222 3.42 -25.61 -40.73
C PRO A 222 2.97 -24.25 -41.34
N ARG A 223 1.69 -23.86 -41.20
CA ARG A 223 1.14 -22.63 -41.80
C ARG A 223 0.80 -21.59 -40.74
N MET A 224 1.40 -20.41 -40.83
CA MET A 224 1.04 -19.23 -40.04
C MET A 224 -0.17 -18.53 -40.68
N GLU A 225 -1.33 -19.16 -40.59
CA GLU A 225 -2.57 -18.53 -41.03
C GLU A 225 -3.12 -17.63 -39.92
N PRO A 226 -3.44 -16.35 -40.20
CA PRO A 226 -3.94 -15.39 -39.20
C PRO A 226 -5.08 -15.94 -38.33
N LYS A 227 -6.06 -16.59 -38.98
CA LYS A 227 -7.22 -17.19 -38.32
C LYS A 227 -6.84 -18.26 -37.29
N ASN A 228 -5.89 -19.12 -37.62
CA ASN A 228 -5.44 -20.19 -36.73
C ASN A 228 -4.67 -19.63 -35.54
N VAL A 229 -3.86 -18.59 -35.75
CA VAL A 229 -3.13 -17.90 -34.66
C VAL A 229 -4.11 -17.22 -33.70
N LEU A 230 -5.14 -16.58 -34.25
CA LEU A 230 -6.21 -15.96 -33.48
C LEU A 230 -7.02 -16.98 -32.67
N ALA A 231 -7.50 -18.05 -33.31
CA ALA A 231 -8.21 -19.12 -32.62
C ALA A 231 -7.36 -19.72 -31.48
N PHE A 232 -6.05 -19.90 -31.71
CA PHE A 232 -5.12 -20.38 -30.70
C PHE A 232 -4.95 -19.41 -29.51
N LEU A 233 -4.76 -18.12 -29.77
CA LEU A 233 -4.54 -17.12 -28.71
C LEU A 233 -5.85 -16.67 -28.01
N ILE A 234 -7.00 -16.91 -28.62
CA ILE A 234 -8.31 -16.52 -28.05
C ILE A 234 -8.96 -17.71 -27.34
N SER A 235 -9.09 -18.85 -28.01
CA SER A 235 -10.02 -19.92 -27.63
C SER A 235 -9.38 -21.20 -27.09
N ASP A 236 -8.07 -21.39 -27.24
CA ASP A 236 -7.38 -22.61 -26.80
C ASP A 236 -7.54 -22.79 -25.27
N LYS A 237 -7.97 -23.98 -24.82
CA LYS A 237 -8.21 -24.26 -23.38
C LYS A 237 -6.99 -24.80 -22.64
N THR A 238 -5.87 -24.97 -23.33
CA THR A 238 -4.68 -25.64 -22.82
C THR A 238 -3.47 -24.72 -22.78
N PHE A 239 -3.46 -23.66 -23.59
CA PHE A 239 -2.34 -22.73 -23.68
C PHE A 239 -2.42 -21.65 -22.57
N PRO A 240 -1.44 -21.54 -21.66
CA PRO A 240 -1.52 -20.66 -20.49
C PRO A 240 -1.55 -19.15 -20.78
N ARG A 241 -1.49 -18.73 -22.05
CA ARG A 241 -1.64 -17.32 -22.43
C ARG A 241 -2.83 -17.08 -23.35
N SER A 242 -3.59 -18.12 -23.69
CA SER A 242 -4.83 -17.86 -24.41
C SER A 242 -5.81 -17.11 -23.50
N ILE A 243 -6.65 -16.28 -24.09
CA ILE A 243 -7.63 -15.50 -23.35
C ILE A 243 -8.58 -16.42 -22.59
N ARG A 244 -9.11 -17.45 -23.27
CA ARG A 244 -10.03 -18.43 -22.67
C ARG A 244 -9.42 -19.14 -21.45
N TYR A 245 -8.19 -19.64 -21.57
CA TYR A 245 -7.50 -20.33 -20.47
C TYR A 245 -7.40 -19.42 -19.25
N CYS A 246 -6.97 -18.17 -19.46
CA CYS A 246 -6.78 -17.22 -18.38
C CYS A 246 -8.09 -16.91 -17.66
N LEU A 247 -9.19 -16.67 -18.39
CA LEU A 247 -10.49 -16.40 -17.77
C LEU A 247 -11.06 -17.58 -17.01
N ASP A 248 -10.94 -18.79 -17.57
CA ASP A 248 -11.36 -20.00 -16.85
C ASP A 248 -10.61 -20.09 -15.51
N HIS A 249 -9.31 -19.80 -15.49
CA HIS A 249 -8.52 -19.77 -14.26
C HIS A 249 -8.81 -18.59 -13.33
N VAL A 250 -9.22 -17.42 -13.84
CA VAL A 250 -9.73 -16.32 -13.00
C VAL A 250 -10.97 -16.78 -12.26
N ARG A 251 -11.93 -17.37 -12.99
CA ARG A 251 -13.19 -17.86 -12.42
C ARG A 251 -12.95 -18.96 -11.39
N ASP A 252 -12.10 -19.94 -11.69
CA ASP A 252 -11.79 -21.03 -10.76
C ASP A 252 -11.09 -20.51 -9.50
N ALA A 253 -10.21 -19.50 -9.62
CA ALA A 253 -9.56 -18.89 -8.47
C ALA A 253 -10.52 -18.04 -7.62
N VAL A 254 -11.49 -17.34 -8.24
CA VAL A 254 -12.57 -16.63 -7.52
C VAL A 254 -13.49 -17.62 -6.80
N GLU A 255 -13.80 -18.77 -7.42
CA GLU A 255 -14.60 -19.83 -6.80
C GLU A 255 -13.91 -20.42 -5.56
N GLU A 256 -12.62 -20.70 -5.64
CA GLU A 256 -11.83 -21.19 -4.50
C GLU A 256 -11.68 -20.11 -3.41
N LEU A 257 -11.54 -18.84 -3.80
CA LEU A 257 -11.46 -17.71 -2.88
C LEU A 257 -12.72 -17.57 -2.01
N GLU A 258 -13.90 -17.79 -2.59
CA GLU A 258 -15.20 -17.70 -1.91
C GLU A 258 -15.64 -19.05 -1.27
N GLY A 259 -14.81 -20.10 -1.39
CA GLY A 259 -15.09 -21.43 -0.86
C GLY A 259 -16.29 -22.12 -1.52
N GLY A 260 -16.49 -21.87 -2.82
CA GLY A 260 -17.56 -22.46 -3.63
C GLY A 260 -18.98 -21.94 -3.33
N LYS A 261 -19.11 -20.86 -2.54
CA LYS A 261 -20.39 -20.23 -2.23
C LYS A 261 -20.48 -18.87 -2.90
N VAL A 262 -21.56 -18.62 -3.62
CA VAL A 262 -21.86 -17.27 -4.14
C VAL A 262 -22.54 -16.48 -3.04
N SER A 263 -21.87 -15.43 -2.55
CA SER A 263 -22.44 -14.49 -1.59
C SER A 263 -23.21 -13.38 -2.30
N HIS A 264 -24.12 -12.71 -1.60
CA HIS A 264 -24.88 -11.59 -2.15
C HIS A 264 -23.97 -10.42 -2.58
N TYR A 265 -22.78 -10.26 -1.98
CA TYR A 265 -21.83 -9.20 -2.34
C TYR A 265 -20.95 -9.54 -3.55
N SER A 266 -20.74 -10.83 -3.88
CA SER A 266 -19.88 -11.26 -4.99
C SER A 266 -20.67 -11.64 -6.26
N TRP A 267 -22.00 -11.62 -6.21
CA TRP A 267 -22.87 -11.96 -7.35
C TRP A 267 -22.54 -11.17 -8.63
N GLU A 268 -22.31 -9.86 -8.53
CA GLU A 268 -22.00 -9.01 -9.69
C GLU A 268 -20.71 -9.46 -10.41
N LEU A 269 -19.71 -9.87 -9.63
CA LEU A 269 -18.45 -10.39 -10.16
C LEU A 269 -18.65 -11.71 -10.91
N TYR A 270 -19.42 -12.64 -10.34
CA TYR A 270 -19.74 -13.91 -11.01
C TYR A 270 -20.55 -13.69 -12.28
N ALA A 271 -21.58 -12.83 -12.23
CA ALA A 271 -22.40 -12.50 -13.38
C ALA A 271 -21.55 -11.94 -14.53
N LYS A 272 -20.61 -11.02 -14.23
CA LYS A 272 -19.72 -10.45 -15.25
C LYS A 272 -18.71 -11.47 -15.78
N LEU A 273 -18.12 -12.30 -14.92
CA LEU A 273 -17.21 -13.37 -15.35
C LEU A 273 -17.93 -14.37 -16.27
N ASP A 274 -19.15 -14.76 -15.93
CA ASP A 274 -19.96 -15.68 -16.72
C ASP A 274 -20.42 -15.05 -18.04
N GLU A 275 -20.79 -13.77 -18.06
CA GLU A 275 -21.10 -13.00 -19.28
C GLU A 275 -19.91 -13.03 -20.25
N VAL A 276 -18.74 -12.61 -19.78
CA VAL A 276 -17.52 -12.56 -20.60
C VAL A 276 -17.14 -13.97 -21.06
N ARG A 277 -17.24 -14.99 -20.19
CA ARG A 277 -16.92 -16.38 -20.54
C ARG A 277 -17.90 -16.97 -21.57
N THR A 278 -19.18 -16.63 -21.49
CA THR A 278 -20.22 -17.13 -22.40
C THR A 278 -20.04 -16.58 -23.81
N SER A 279 -19.52 -15.35 -23.93
CA SER A 279 -19.20 -14.75 -25.24
C SER A 279 -18.26 -15.61 -26.09
N PHE A 280 -17.34 -16.37 -25.48
CA PHE A 280 -16.42 -17.29 -26.20
C PHE A 280 -17.10 -18.56 -26.69
N SER A 281 -18.19 -18.98 -26.05
CA SER A 281 -18.95 -20.18 -26.44
C SER A 281 -19.96 -19.87 -27.54
N GLU A 282 -20.48 -18.64 -27.56
CA GLU A 282 -21.51 -18.18 -28.50
C GLU A 282 -20.92 -17.59 -29.80
N THR A 283 -19.65 -17.17 -29.77
CA THR A 283 -18.98 -16.57 -30.92
C THR A 283 -18.08 -17.57 -31.62
N ASP A 284 -18.34 -17.83 -32.90
CA ASP A 284 -17.42 -18.61 -33.74
C ASP A 284 -16.25 -17.72 -34.21
N ILE A 285 -15.19 -17.69 -33.40
CA ILE A 285 -13.99 -16.87 -33.61
C ILE A 285 -13.31 -17.14 -34.96
N GLU A 286 -13.41 -18.36 -35.51
CA GLU A 286 -12.78 -18.71 -36.79
C GLU A 286 -13.53 -18.12 -38.00
N SER A 287 -14.83 -17.85 -37.81
CA SER A 287 -15.71 -17.28 -38.83
C SER A 287 -15.64 -15.75 -38.91
N LEU A 288 -15.22 -15.07 -37.84
CA LEU A 288 -15.19 -13.62 -37.77
C LEU A 288 -14.26 -12.99 -38.81
N ASP A 289 -14.67 -11.85 -39.35
CA ASP A 289 -13.77 -10.97 -40.08
C ASP A 289 -12.89 -10.13 -39.15
N SER A 290 -11.94 -9.37 -39.71
CA SER A 290 -11.01 -8.57 -38.92
C SER A 290 -11.69 -7.49 -38.07
N ASP A 291 -12.76 -6.86 -38.58
CA ASP A 291 -13.46 -5.79 -37.86
C ASP A 291 -14.34 -6.36 -36.74
N GLU A 292 -15.05 -7.46 -37.00
CA GLU A 292 -15.82 -8.20 -35.98
C GLU A 292 -14.92 -8.72 -34.85
N LEU A 293 -13.73 -9.19 -35.19
CA LEU A 293 -12.73 -9.66 -34.24
C LEU A 293 -12.17 -8.52 -33.37
N MET A 294 -11.84 -7.37 -33.95
CA MET A 294 -11.42 -6.21 -33.17
C MET A 294 -12.54 -5.73 -32.25
N HIS A 295 -13.79 -5.75 -32.72
CA HIS A 295 -14.94 -5.45 -31.87
C HIS A 295 -15.07 -6.46 -30.71
N PHE A 296 -14.87 -7.75 -30.98
CA PHE A 296 -14.86 -8.79 -29.95
C PHE A 296 -13.75 -8.54 -28.91
N LEU A 297 -12.53 -8.30 -29.36
CA LEU A 297 -11.37 -8.05 -28.49
C LEU A 297 -11.53 -6.76 -27.68
N ASN A 298 -12.05 -5.68 -28.26
CA ASN A 298 -12.35 -4.44 -27.52
C ASN A 298 -13.41 -4.68 -26.43
N ARG A 299 -14.52 -5.34 -26.76
CA ARG A 299 -15.54 -5.71 -25.75
C ARG A 299 -14.96 -6.60 -24.65
N PHE A 300 -14.05 -7.50 -25.01
CA PHE A 300 -13.36 -8.35 -24.04
C PHE A 300 -12.46 -7.53 -23.11
N GLN A 301 -11.72 -6.56 -23.63
CA GLN A 301 -10.90 -5.65 -22.82
C GLN A 301 -11.77 -4.80 -21.89
N ASP A 302 -12.88 -4.25 -22.38
CA ASP A 302 -13.86 -3.51 -21.56
C ASP A 302 -14.43 -4.41 -20.45
N GLY A 303 -14.76 -5.67 -20.78
CA GLY A 303 -15.18 -6.68 -19.81
C GLY A 303 -14.12 -6.96 -18.74
N CYS A 304 -12.84 -7.04 -19.10
CA CYS A 304 -11.74 -7.21 -18.13
C CYS A 304 -11.59 -5.99 -17.20
N ASN A 305 -11.73 -4.78 -17.74
CA ASN A 305 -11.69 -3.55 -16.96
C ASN A 305 -12.85 -3.51 -15.96
N GLU A 306 -14.05 -3.89 -16.40
CA GLU A 306 -15.22 -3.97 -15.54
C GLU A 306 -15.08 -5.07 -14.47
N ILE A 307 -14.57 -6.26 -14.83
CA ILE A 307 -14.23 -7.32 -13.87
C ILE A 307 -13.23 -6.79 -12.85
N SER A 308 -12.17 -6.09 -13.28
CA SER A 308 -11.18 -5.53 -12.36
C SER A 308 -11.80 -4.50 -11.42
N ARG A 309 -12.71 -3.65 -11.91
CA ARG A 309 -13.42 -2.64 -11.11
C ARG A 309 -14.32 -3.28 -10.07
N ILE A 310 -15.17 -4.22 -10.50
CA ILE A 310 -16.07 -4.98 -9.61
C ILE A 310 -15.25 -5.79 -8.61
N PHE A 311 -14.15 -6.43 -9.02
CA PHE A 311 -13.27 -7.16 -8.13
C PHE A 311 -12.66 -6.23 -7.06
N SER A 312 -12.16 -5.06 -7.48
CA SER A 312 -11.62 -4.07 -6.56
C SER A 312 -12.65 -3.52 -5.58
N SER A 313 -13.90 -3.27 -6.00
CA SER A 313 -14.96 -2.84 -5.09
C SER A 313 -15.41 -3.96 -4.15
N THR A 314 -15.57 -5.19 -4.67
CA THR A 314 -16.04 -6.36 -3.93
C THR A 314 -15.08 -6.73 -2.79
N TYR A 315 -13.76 -6.67 -3.06
CA TYR A 315 -12.72 -7.03 -2.09
C TYR A 315 -12.01 -5.82 -1.48
N TYR A 316 -12.58 -4.61 -1.66
CA TYR A 316 -12.07 -3.34 -1.13
C TYR A 316 -10.59 -3.09 -1.45
N LEU A 317 -10.14 -3.46 -2.65
CA LEU A 317 -8.74 -3.31 -3.07
C LEU A 317 -8.39 -1.84 -3.32
N THR A 318 -9.34 -1.03 -3.78
CA THR A 318 -9.15 0.40 -4.00
C THR A 318 -9.90 1.19 -2.94
N ASP A 319 -9.21 2.19 -2.38
CA ASP A 319 -9.87 3.35 -1.77
C ASP A 319 -10.79 3.98 -2.83
N PRO A 320 -12.07 4.31 -2.53
CA PRO A 320 -13.02 4.87 -3.50
C PRO A 320 -12.53 6.13 -4.22
N GLU A 321 -11.53 6.84 -3.67
CA GLU A 321 -10.92 8.04 -4.28
C GLU A 321 -9.95 7.75 -5.44
N ALA A 322 -9.47 6.50 -5.58
CA ALA A 322 -8.53 6.14 -6.66
C ALA A 322 -9.21 6.15 -8.05
N GLU A 323 -10.53 5.92 -8.14
CA GLU A 323 -11.28 6.06 -9.39
C GLU A 323 -11.33 7.52 -9.86
N THR A 324 -11.43 8.47 -8.94
CA THR A 324 -11.40 9.91 -9.26
C THR A 324 -10.00 10.37 -9.67
N ALA A 325 -8.93 9.76 -9.12
CA ALA A 325 -7.56 10.03 -9.52
C ALA A 325 -7.16 9.39 -10.88
N MET A 326 -7.68 8.20 -11.20
CA MET A 326 -7.41 7.53 -12.48
C MET A 326 -8.18 8.15 -13.65
N ALA A 327 -9.32 8.80 -13.40
CA ALA A 327 -10.04 9.60 -14.40
C ALA A 327 -9.36 10.96 -14.72
N PHE A 328 -8.35 11.37 -13.94
CA PHE A 328 -7.64 12.65 -14.11
C PHE A 328 -6.16 12.52 -14.52
N GLN A 329 -5.68 11.34 -14.93
CA GLN A 329 -4.31 11.16 -15.46
C GLN A 329 -4.16 11.69 -16.89
N SER A 330 -4.35 13.00 -17.05
CA SER A 330 -3.86 13.78 -18.18
C SER A 330 -3.33 15.13 -17.68
N GLN A 331 -2.51 15.15 -16.63
CA GLN A 331 -1.57 16.23 -16.32
C GLN A 331 -0.64 15.76 -15.20
N GLY A 332 0.66 16.00 -15.36
CA GLY A 332 1.70 15.47 -14.50
C GLY A 332 1.50 15.86 -13.04
N MET A 333 1.46 14.86 -12.17
CA MET A 333 1.77 15.05 -10.75
C MET A 333 3.27 14.83 -10.57
N ASP A 334 3.92 15.85 -10.05
CA ASP A 334 5.30 15.83 -9.56
C ASP A 334 5.40 14.74 -8.47
N MET A 335 6.07 13.62 -8.76
CA MET A 335 6.31 12.51 -7.81
C MET A 335 7.43 12.86 -6.80
N LYS A 336 7.40 14.07 -6.25
CA LYS A 336 8.16 14.42 -5.04
C LYS A 336 7.21 14.41 -3.86
N GLY A 337 7.11 13.28 -3.16
CA GLY A 337 6.45 13.29 -1.85
C GLY A 337 5.78 12.00 -1.40
N ILE A 338 6.40 10.82 -1.57
CA ILE A 338 6.15 9.69 -0.66
C ILE A 338 7.51 9.09 -0.27
N THR A 339 8.29 9.89 0.44
CA THR A 339 9.53 9.43 1.07
C THR A 339 9.19 8.79 2.40
N SER A 340 9.41 7.48 2.55
CA SER A 340 9.29 6.81 3.85
C SER A 340 10.34 7.37 4.82
N MET A 341 9.95 8.11 5.85
CA MET A 341 10.89 8.64 6.83
C MET A 341 11.39 7.52 7.74
N LYS A 342 12.67 7.52 8.08
CA LYS A 342 13.24 6.59 9.06
C LYS A 342 13.74 7.39 10.26
N TYR A 343 13.33 7.00 11.45
CA TYR A 343 13.73 7.66 12.69
C TYR A 343 14.49 6.68 13.59
N LYS A 344 15.57 7.15 14.20
CA LYS A 344 16.18 6.53 15.37
C LYS A 344 15.64 7.23 16.61
N ILE A 345 15.19 6.45 17.58
CA ILE A 345 14.63 6.94 18.84
C ILE A 345 15.43 6.34 19.98
N GLU A 346 15.84 7.18 20.92
CA GLU A 346 16.49 6.78 22.16
C GLU A 346 15.70 7.36 23.32
N HIS A 347 15.16 6.50 24.18
CA HIS A 347 14.41 6.87 25.39
C HIS A 347 15.07 6.24 26.60
N THR A 348 15.58 7.06 27.52
CA THR A 348 16.20 6.63 28.77
C THR A 348 15.38 7.15 29.95
N ASN A 349 14.93 6.26 30.82
CA ASN A 349 14.36 6.60 32.13
C ASN A 349 15.38 6.24 33.20
N ILE A 350 15.69 7.21 34.07
CA ILE A 350 16.64 7.04 35.17
C ILE A 350 15.89 7.31 36.46
N PHE A 351 15.77 6.29 37.30
CA PHE A 351 15.19 6.37 38.63
C PHE A 351 16.31 6.34 39.67
N ASP A 352 16.36 7.37 40.52
CA ASP A 352 17.21 7.41 41.70
C ASP A 352 16.34 7.28 42.96
N TYR A 353 16.70 6.33 43.82
CA TYR A 353 15.98 6.02 45.04
C TYR A 353 16.72 6.59 46.25
N GLU A 354 16.00 7.29 47.13
CA GLU A 354 16.55 7.90 48.35
C GLU A 354 17.18 6.86 49.29
N THR A 355 16.60 5.66 49.33
CA THR A 355 17.11 4.52 50.11
C THR A 355 17.23 3.28 49.23
N ILE A 356 17.99 2.29 49.71
CA ILE A 356 18.19 1.02 49.01
C ILE A 356 16.83 0.34 48.79
N VAL A 357 16.55 0.00 47.54
CA VAL A 357 15.41 -0.82 47.14
C VAL A 357 15.77 -2.28 47.32
N ASP A 358 14.97 -3.04 48.07
CA ASP A 358 15.16 -4.48 48.28
C ASP A 358 14.96 -5.28 46.99
N GLN A 359 13.85 -4.98 46.31
CA GLN A 359 13.43 -5.61 45.07
C GLN A 359 12.41 -4.72 44.36
N SER A 360 12.35 -4.81 43.02
CA SER A 360 11.37 -4.09 42.22
C SER A 360 10.80 -4.95 41.09
N MET A 361 9.51 -4.79 40.82
CA MET A 361 8.80 -5.38 39.68
C MET A 361 8.33 -4.24 38.80
N ASN A 362 8.75 -4.24 37.54
CA ASN A 362 8.52 -3.13 36.63
C ASN A 362 7.96 -3.65 35.31
N THR A 363 7.26 -2.76 34.61
CA THR A 363 6.63 -2.98 33.32
C THR A 363 6.87 -1.76 32.46
N ILE A 364 7.33 -1.97 31.23
CA ILE A 364 7.67 -0.90 30.29
C ILE A 364 6.88 -1.05 28.99
N ARG A 365 6.49 0.09 28.43
CA ARG A 365 5.77 0.22 27.16
C ARG A 365 6.55 1.16 26.24
N LEU A 366 7.81 0.81 25.98
CA LEU A 366 8.75 1.65 25.23
C LEU A 366 8.95 1.20 23.79
N LYS A 367 8.44 0.01 23.42
CA LYS A 367 8.62 -0.59 22.09
C LYS A 367 7.58 -0.03 21.11
N PRO A 368 8.01 0.72 20.07
CA PRO A 368 7.08 1.26 19.09
C PRO A 368 6.24 0.18 18.40
N ARG A 369 5.01 0.51 18.05
CA ARG A 369 4.12 -0.43 17.36
C ARG A 369 4.52 -0.61 15.90
N THR A 370 4.12 -1.73 15.34
CA THR A 370 4.10 -1.95 13.89
C THR A 370 2.64 -2.01 13.47
N ASP A 371 2.26 -1.15 12.53
CA ASP A 371 0.93 -1.04 11.94
C ASP A 371 1.04 -0.75 10.43
N GLU A 372 -0.07 -0.36 9.80
CA GLU A 372 -0.15 -0.17 8.34
C GLU A 372 0.71 0.98 7.81
N CYS A 373 1.03 1.95 8.67
CA CYS A 373 1.73 3.18 8.29
C CYS A 373 3.02 3.40 9.09
N GLN A 374 3.32 2.54 10.06
CA GLN A 374 4.55 2.55 10.85
C GLN A 374 5.14 1.14 10.96
N ARG A 375 6.44 0.99 10.68
CA ARG A 375 7.16 -0.27 10.80
C ARG A 375 8.34 -0.15 11.75
N LEU A 376 8.39 -0.97 12.79
CA LEU A 376 9.56 -1.12 13.65
C LEU A 376 10.63 -1.97 12.93
N LEU A 377 11.80 -1.39 12.68
CA LEU A 377 12.93 -2.05 12.02
C LEU A 377 13.87 -2.72 13.01
N SER A 378 14.14 -2.07 14.14
CA SER A 378 14.93 -2.63 15.23
C SER A 378 14.48 -2.07 16.57
N TYR A 379 14.62 -2.87 17.62
CA TYR A 379 14.35 -2.47 19.00
C TYR A 379 15.30 -3.19 19.95
N ARG A 380 15.81 -2.45 20.93
CA ARG A 380 16.60 -2.99 22.04
C ARG A 380 16.27 -2.22 23.31
N ALA A 381 16.08 -2.94 24.41
CA ALA A 381 16.00 -2.39 25.75
C ALA A 381 17.22 -2.87 26.56
N ASP A 382 17.96 -1.93 27.14
CA ASP A 382 19.04 -2.17 28.09
C ASP A 382 18.56 -1.69 29.46
N ILE A 383 18.57 -2.58 30.45
CA ILE A 383 18.11 -2.31 31.82
C ILE A 383 19.29 -2.50 32.77
N THR A 384 19.49 -1.53 33.66
CA THR A 384 20.50 -1.57 34.72
C THR A 384 19.82 -1.33 36.06
N PRO A 385 19.91 -2.24 37.05
CA PRO A 385 20.51 -3.58 37.05
C PRO A 385 20.13 -4.53 35.92
N ALA A 386 21.08 -5.36 35.49
CA ALA A 386 20.86 -6.34 34.43
C ALA A 386 19.81 -7.37 34.84
N THR A 387 18.77 -7.50 34.02
CA THR A 387 17.66 -8.44 34.25
C THR A 387 17.09 -8.94 32.93
N LEU A 388 16.33 -10.03 32.99
CA LEU A 388 15.62 -10.58 31.85
C LEU A 388 14.20 -10.02 31.79
N THR A 389 13.75 -9.66 30.59
CA THR A 389 12.38 -9.22 30.34
C THR A 389 11.52 -10.38 29.84
N THR A 390 10.24 -10.32 30.19
CA THR A 390 9.18 -11.16 29.60
C THR A 390 8.20 -10.26 28.87
N ASN A 391 7.86 -10.62 27.62
CA ASN A 391 7.10 -9.75 26.74
C ASN A 391 5.72 -10.32 26.45
N HIS A 392 4.71 -9.45 26.40
CA HIS A 392 3.36 -9.79 25.94
C HIS A 392 2.71 -8.61 25.24
N VAL A 393 1.54 -8.85 24.62
CA VAL A 393 0.70 -7.82 24.03
C VAL A 393 -0.53 -7.64 24.91
N ASP A 394 -0.81 -6.41 25.35
CA ASP A 394 -1.99 -6.12 26.17
C ASP A 394 -3.29 -6.07 25.35
N ILE A 395 -4.42 -5.87 26.04
CA ILE A 395 -5.76 -5.82 25.41
C ILE A 395 -5.93 -4.65 24.43
N PHE A 396 -5.07 -3.63 24.50
CA PHE A 396 -5.09 -2.48 23.59
C PHE A 396 -4.09 -2.64 22.44
N GLY A 397 -3.37 -3.77 22.39
CA GLY A 397 -2.38 -4.10 21.37
C GLY A 397 -1.00 -3.49 21.61
N ASN A 398 -0.69 -3.05 22.84
CA ASN A 398 0.62 -2.48 23.17
C ASN A 398 1.62 -3.58 23.48
N ASN A 399 2.88 -3.39 23.08
CA ASN A 399 3.97 -4.26 23.52
C ASN A 399 4.35 -3.90 24.96
N VAL A 400 4.26 -4.89 25.85
CA VAL A 400 4.53 -4.74 27.28
C VAL A 400 5.67 -5.65 27.66
N GLU A 401 6.74 -5.09 28.22
CA GLU A 401 7.87 -5.86 28.75
C GLU A 401 7.88 -5.75 30.28
N THR A 402 7.81 -6.89 30.96
CA THR A 402 7.84 -6.98 32.42
C THR A 402 9.19 -7.53 32.86
N PHE A 403 9.78 -6.96 33.90
CA PHE A 403 11.03 -7.44 34.49
C PHE A 403 11.05 -7.28 35.99
N PHE A 404 11.83 -8.14 36.64
CA PHE A 404 12.02 -8.17 38.08
C PHE A 404 13.48 -7.97 38.42
N ILE A 405 13.77 -7.09 39.38
CA ILE A 405 15.11 -6.86 39.92
C ILE A 405 15.12 -7.37 41.35
N ALA A 406 15.84 -8.48 41.55
CA ALA A 406 15.96 -9.15 42.84
C ALA A 406 17.11 -8.60 43.71
N GLU A 407 18.02 -7.83 43.13
CA GLU A 407 19.18 -7.30 43.84
C GLU A 407 18.91 -5.93 44.46
N HIS A 408 19.63 -5.63 45.54
CA HIS A 408 19.62 -4.32 46.17
C HIS A 408 20.17 -3.26 45.21
N HIS A 409 19.39 -2.22 44.95
CA HIS A 409 19.79 -1.12 44.08
C HIS A 409 19.30 0.22 44.61
N GLN A 410 20.04 1.28 44.29
CA GLN A 410 19.60 2.68 44.51
C GLN A 410 19.35 3.41 43.20
N HIS A 411 19.58 2.75 42.08
CA HIS A 411 19.51 3.31 40.74
C HIS A 411 18.88 2.29 39.80
N LEU A 412 17.94 2.73 38.97
CA LEU A 412 17.35 1.95 37.89
C LEU A 412 17.40 2.76 36.60
N GLU A 413 18.14 2.27 35.61
CA GLU A 413 18.16 2.83 34.27
C GLU A 413 17.44 1.88 33.30
N VAL A 414 16.48 2.42 32.55
CA VAL A 414 15.82 1.72 31.43
C VAL A 414 16.07 2.53 30.16
N LYS A 415 16.91 2.00 29.28
CA LYS A 415 17.23 2.61 27.99
C LYS A 415 16.64 1.80 26.84
N ALA A 416 15.74 2.40 26.09
CA ALA A 416 15.19 1.82 24.86
C ALA A 416 15.75 2.55 23.64
N THR A 417 16.27 1.78 22.68
CA THR A 417 16.68 2.26 21.36
C THR A 417 15.86 1.58 20.29
N SER A 418 15.25 2.36 19.39
CA SER A 418 14.46 1.84 18.29
C SER A 418 14.76 2.55 16.97
N ILE A 419 14.58 1.82 15.86
CA ILE A 419 14.57 2.39 14.52
C ILE A 419 13.20 2.08 13.92
N VAL A 420 12.50 3.12 13.48
CA VAL A 420 11.16 3.01 12.91
C VAL A 420 11.13 3.65 11.52
N SER A 421 10.29 3.12 10.65
CA SER A 421 9.99 3.72 9.35
C SER A 421 8.52 4.09 9.31
N ILE A 422 8.20 5.34 8.94
CA ILE A 422 6.83 5.85 8.88
C ILE A 422 6.52 6.27 7.44
N GLN A 423 5.32 5.92 7.02
CA GLN A 423 4.73 6.31 5.74
C GLN A 423 3.25 6.64 5.97
N LYS A 424 2.97 7.92 6.19
CA LYS A 424 1.62 8.49 6.28
C LYS A 424 1.50 9.67 5.32
N SER A 425 0.28 10.00 4.92
CA SER A 425 -0.02 11.18 4.12
C SER A 425 -1.31 11.81 4.63
N PRO A 426 -1.45 13.14 4.55
CA PRO A 426 -2.66 13.82 5.03
C PRO A 426 -3.91 13.27 4.36
N PHE A 427 -4.92 12.92 5.15
CA PHE A 427 -6.14 12.30 4.67
C PHE A 427 -7.41 12.83 5.34
N ILE A 428 -7.39 13.21 6.61
CA ILE A 428 -8.65 13.44 7.36
C ILE A 428 -9.53 14.56 6.76
N HIS A 429 -8.94 15.65 6.27
CA HIS A 429 -9.67 16.75 5.63
C HIS A 429 -10.25 16.40 4.24
N ARG A 430 -9.93 15.22 3.70
CA ARG A 430 -10.46 14.73 2.42
C ARG A 430 -11.62 13.76 2.60
N ILE A 431 -11.84 13.27 3.82
CA ILE A 431 -12.89 12.30 4.12
C ILE A 431 -14.25 13.00 4.04
N ASP A 432 -15.06 12.59 3.06
CA ASP A 432 -16.48 12.95 3.02
C ASP A 432 -17.31 11.97 3.86
N TYR A 433 -18.09 12.49 4.80
CA TYR A 433 -18.89 11.67 5.70
C TYR A 433 -20.19 11.24 5.02
N SER A 434 -20.12 10.07 4.39
CA SER A 434 -21.21 9.51 3.59
C SER A 434 -22.43 9.04 4.42
N PRO A 435 -23.62 8.93 3.79
CA PRO A 435 -24.79 8.31 4.42
C PRO A 435 -24.53 6.89 4.95
N GLU A 436 -23.68 6.11 4.27
CA GLU A 436 -23.31 4.76 4.68
C GLU A 436 -22.47 4.78 5.95
N MET A 437 -21.49 5.69 6.05
CA MET A 437 -20.74 5.93 7.28
C MET A 437 -21.66 6.33 8.43
N ASN A 438 -22.68 7.14 8.13
CA ASN A 438 -23.68 7.53 9.11
C ASN A 438 -24.51 6.34 9.64
N VAL A 439 -24.88 5.40 8.77
CA VAL A 439 -25.56 4.17 9.20
C VAL A 439 -24.65 3.31 10.08
N ILE A 440 -23.36 3.18 9.72
CA ILE A 440 -22.39 2.40 10.52
C ILE A 440 -22.19 3.04 11.89
N PHE A 441 -21.96 4.36 11.94
CA PHE A 441 -21.69 5.10 13.18
C PHE A 441 -22.83 4.93 14.20
N HIS A 442 -24.08 4.97 13.74
CA HIS A 442 -25.26 4.82 14.59
C HIS A 442 -25.69 3.38 14.83
N SER A 443 -24.94 2.39 14.32
CA SER A 443 -25.26 0.97 14.51
C SER A 443 -24.88 0.48 15.91
N GLN A 444 -25.70 -0.41 16.47
CA GLN A 444 -25.41 -1.04 17.77
C GLN A 444 -24.08 -1.81 17.73
N LEU A 445 -23.78 -2.49 16.61
CA LEU A 445 -22.54 -3.25 16.44
C LEU A 445 -21.30 -2.36 16.57
N PHE A 446 -21.33 -1.16 15.97
CA PHE A 446 -20.23 -0.22 16.05
C PHE A 446 -20.03 0.28 17.49
N ALA A 447 -21.12 0.65 18.17
CA ALA A 447 -21.07 1.08 19.57
C ALA A 447 -20.53 -0.02 20.52
N GLU A 448 -20.98 -1.26 20.35
CA GLU A 448 -20.52 -2.39 21.16
C GLU A 448 -19.04 -2.72 20.89
N HIS A 449 -18.62 -2.71 19.62
CA HIS A 449 -17.24 -3.02 19.24
C HIS A 449 -16.24 -2.01 19.81
N TYR A 450 -16.62 -0.73 19.88
CA TYR A 450 -15.76 0.34 20.39
C TYR A 450 -16.12 0.83 21.79
N MET A 451 -16.91 0.07 22.55
CA MET A 451 -17.41 0.46 23.88
C MET A 451 -16.31 0.92 24.85
N ALA A 452 -15.14 0.27 24.81
CA ALA A 452 -14.00 0.65 25.64
C ALA A 452 -13.48 2.07 25.35
N TYR A 453 -13.61 2.54 24.11
CA TYR A 453 -13.17 3.85 23.63
C TYR A 453 -14.28 4.90 23.59
N LEU A 454 -15.52 4.50 23.92
CA LEU A 454 -16.65 5.40 24.18
C LEU A 454 -16.80 5.69 25.67
N SER A 455 -16.31 4.79 26.53
CA SER A 455 -16.44 4.91 27.98
C SER A 455 -15.54 6.00 28.55
N ASN A 456 -16.08 6.82 29.46
CA ASN A 456 -15.30 7.79 30.21
C ASN A 456 -14.42 7.12 31.26
N THR A 457 -13.26 7.72 31.49
CA THR A 457 -12.31 7.36 32.55
C THR A 457 -12.21 8.52 33.55
N ALA A 458 -11.50 8.33 34.67
CA ALA A 458 -11.23 9.43 35.61
C ALA A 458 -10.46 10.59 34.93
N TYR A 459 -9.61 10.29 33.95
CA TYR A 459 -8.83 11.29 33.23
C TYR A 459 -9.61 12.00 32.13
N THR A 460 -10.57 11.33 31.50
CA THR A 460 -11.30 11.87 30.33
C THR A 460 -12.71 12.34 30.66
N TYR A 461 -13.11 12.38 31.93
CA TYR A 461 -14.45 12.82 32.30
C TYR A 461 -14.57 14.35 32.18
N MET A 462 -15.63 14.80 31.50
CA MET A 462 -16.01 16.20 31.35
C MET A 462 -17.30 16.47 32.14
N LEU A 463 -17.38 17.60 32.82
CA LEU A 463 -18.59 18.01 33.52
C LEU A 463 -19.68 18.44 32.51
N PRO A 464 -20.97 18.20 32.79
CA PRO A 464 -22.06 18.64 31.91
C PRO A 464 -22.00 20.13 31.56
N GLU A 465 -21.68 21.00 32.53
CA GLU A 465 -21.57 22.45 32.32
C GLU A 465 -20.40 22.83 31.40
N GLN A 466 -19.33 22.02 31.39
CA GLN A 466 -18.21 22.21 30.47
C GLN A 466 -18.60 21.80 29.04
N MET A 467 -19.35 20.71 28.89
CA MET A 467 -19.88 20.29 27.59
C MET A 467 -20.88 21.30 27.03
N GLU A 468 -21.72 21.93 27.86
CA GLU A 468 -22.60 23.02 27.42
C GLU A 468 -21.85 24.23 26.85
N LEU A 469 -20.65 24.53 27.37
CA LEU A 469 -19.79 25.60 26.82
C LEU A 469 -19.24 25.20 25.44
N VAL A 470 -18.78 23.96 25.30
CA VAL A 470 -18.29 23.42 24.01
C VAL A 470 -19.41 23.40 22.98
N ASP A 471 -20.60 22.95 23.36
CA ASP A 471 -21.78 22.87 22.48
C ASP A 471 -22.27 24.24 22.01
N ARG A 472 -22.07 25.30 22.82
CA ARG A 472 -22.41 26.67 22.43
C ARG A 472 -21.51 27.19 21.31
N GLU A 473 -20.25 26.75 21.28
CA GLU A 473 -19.27 27.21 20.30
C GLU A 473 -19.24 26.33 19.05
N LEU A 474 -19.22 25.01 19.22
CA LEU A 474 -19.12 24.05 18.12
C LEU A 474 -20.48 23.63 17.53
N GLY A 475 -21.57 23.80 18.29
CA GLY A 475 -22.89 23.34 17.89
C GLY A 475 -23.08 21.82 18.01
N ASP A 476 -24.16 21.34 17.40
CA ASP A 476 -24.51 19.91 17.42
C ASP A 476 -23.61 19.08 16.50
N MET A 477 -23.20 17.91 17.00
CA MET A 477 -22.43 16.94 16.21
C MET A 477 -23.35 16.28 15.17
N SER A 478 -23.18 16.67 13.90
CA SER A 478 -23.87 16.07 12.74
C SER A 478 -22.96 15.19 11.89
N ASN A 479 -21.67 15.52 11.84
CA ASN A 479 -20.62 14.78 11.16
C ASN A 479 -19.49 14.51 12.17
N PRO A 480 -19.27 13.26 12.61
CA PRO A 480 -18.26 12.94 13.62
C PRO A 480 -16.83 13.18 13.13
N VAL A 481 -16.57 13.14 11.82
CA VAL A 481 -15.24 13.42 11.25
C VAL A 481 -14.95 14.91 11.33
N GLN A 482 -15.84 15.73 10.78
CA GLN A 482 -15.69 17.19 10.82
C GLN A 482 -15.69 17.71 12.27
N TYR A 483 -16.60 17.21 13.11
CA TYR A 483 -16.64 17.59 14.52
C TYR A 483 -15.33 17.25 15.25
N SER A 484 -14.64 16.17 14.88
CA SER A 484 -13.33 15.85 15.47
C SER A 484 -12.24 16.86 15.11
N ILE A 485 -12.30 17.40 13.87
CA ILE A 485 -11.42 18.47 13.41
C ILE A 485 -11.78 19.77 14.13
N ASP A 486 -13.07 20.12 14.21
CA ASP A 486 -13.54 21.34 14.86
C ASP A 486 -13.17 21.36 16.36
N VAL A 487 -13.24 20.21 17.04
CA VAL A 487 -12.78 20.08 18.44
C VAL A 487 -11.27 20.28 18.56
N MET A 488 -10.48 19.76 17.61
CA MET A 488 -9.02 19.97 17.58
C MET A 488 -8.68 21.46 17.46
N GLU A 489 -9.31 22.15 16.51
CA GLU A 489 -9.16 23.58 16.28
C GLU A 489 -9.60 24.40 17.51
N TYR A 490 -10.77 24.09 18.07
CA TYR A 490 -11.27 24.73 19.29
C TYR A 490 -10.29 24.63 20.46
N LEU A 491 -9.70 23.45 20.68
CA LEU A 491 -8.74 23.26 21.76
C LEU A 491 -7.44 24.02 21.51
N PHE A 492 -6.95 24.02 20.29
CA PHE A 492 -5.76 24.77 19.93
C PHE A 492 -5.93 26.28 20.15
N ASP A 493 -7.09 26.83 19.82
CA ASP A 493 -7.37 28.26 19.99
C ASP A 493 -7.61 28.67 21.45
N HIS A 494 -8.13 27.76 22.28
CA HIS A 494 -8.54 28.06 23.66
C HIS A 494 -7.56 27.59 24.73
N PHE A 495 -6.62 26.70 24.44
CA PHE A 495 -5.65 26.19 25.40
C PHE A 495 -4.25 26.73 25.14
N THR A 496 -3.55 27.09 26.20
CA THR A 496 -2.13 27.46 26.14
C THR A 496 -1.26 26.32 26.63
N TYR A 497 -0.25 25.92 25.84
CA TYR A 497 0.73 24.93 26.27
C TYR A 497 1.61 25.48 27.40
N ASP A 498 1.62 24.82 28.55
CA ASP A 498 2.32 25.27 29.77
C ASP A 498 2.79 24.08 30.62
N GLY A 499 4.12 23.82 30.59
CA GLY A 499 4.77 22.69 31.25
C GLY A 499 4.81 22.72 32.78
N ASP A 500 4.60 23.88 33.39
CA ASP A 500 4.66 24.06 34.85
C ASP A 500 3.27 24.06 35.51
N SER A 501 2.21 24.04 34.70
CA SER A 501 0.84 24.28 35.17
C SER A 501 0.10 23.03 35.68
N THR A 502 0.55 21.83 35.29
CA THR A 502 -0.17 20.57 35.52
C THR A 502 0.76 19.44 35.97
N THR A 503 0.16 18.33 36.39
CA THR A 503 0.88 17.11 36.83
C THR A 503 0.32 15.91 36.09
N VAL A 504 1.02 14.76 36.14
CA VAL A 504 0.55 13.52 35.50
C VAL A 504 -0.82 13.01 36.01
N THR A 505 -1.29 13.52 37.16
CA THR A 505 -2.59 13.19 37.75
C THR A 505 -3.70 14.18 37.41
N THR A 506 -3.40 15.27 36.70
CA THR A 506 -4.39 16.28 36.30
C THR A 506 -5.44 15.67 35.37
N THR A 507 -6.72 15.97 35.63
CA THR A 507 -7.86 15.43 34.86
C THR A 507 -8.30 16.40 33.74
N ALA A 508 -9.01 15.88 32.74
CA ALA A 508 -9.62 16.70 31.68
C ALA A 508 -10.47 17.84 32.24
N SER A 509 -11.31 17.56 33.25
CA SER A 509 -12.18 18.57 33.85
C SER A 509 -11.40 19.72 34.51
N GLU A 510 -10.25 19.43 35.14
CA GLU A 510 -9.39 20.43 35.76
C GLU A 510 -8.66 21.26 34.70
N SER A 511 -8.03 20.59 33.73
CA SER A 511 -7.33 21.27 32.63
C SER A 511 -8.28 22.17 31.82
N PHE A 512 -9.53 21.75 31.61
CA PHE A 512 -10.51 22.57 30.90
C PHE A 512 -10.84 23.87 31.62
N ASN A 513 -10.85 23.88 32.96
CA ASN A 513 -11.05 25.11 33.73
C ASN A 513 -9.81 26.01 33.71
N LEU A 514 -8.61 25.42 33.70
CA LEU A 514 -7.35 26.15 33.63
C LEU A 514 -7.10 26.74 32.24
N LYS A 515 -7.62 26.09 31.18
CA LYS A 515 -7.30 26.38 29.77
C LYS A 515 -5.79 26.37 29.49
N LYS A 516 -5.07 25.55 30.26
CA LYS A 516 -3.63 25.36 30.22
C LYS A 516 -3.27 23.92 30.52
N GLY A 517 -2.15 23.46 29.97
CA GLY A 517 -1.60 22.15 30.26
C GLY A 517 -0.56 21.71 29.25
N VAL A 518 -0.11 20.48 29.38
CA VAL A 518 0.79 19.81 28.43
C VAL A 518 0.00 18.97 27.43
N CYS A 519 0.68 18.35 26.47
CA CYS A 519 0.05 17.51 25.44
C CYS A 519 -0.81 16.37 26.02
N GLN A 520 -0.42 15.82 27.19
CA GLN A 520 -1.24 14.86 27.93
C GLN A 520 -2.63 15.42 28.28
N ASP A 521 -2.68 16.61 28.87
CA ASP A 521 -3.92 17.19 29.38
C ASP A 521 -4.86 17.58 28.23
N ILE A 522 -4.32 18.23 27.19
CA ILE A 522 -5.09 18.63 26.01
C ILE A 522 -5.66 17.39 25.31
N THR A 523 -4.88 16.30 25.23
CA THR A 523 -5.35 15.01 24.71
C THR A 523 -6.48 14.43 25.56
N HIS A 524 -6.40 14.48 26.89
CA HIS A 524 -7.48 14.00 27.77
C HIS A 524 -8.76 14.81 27.63
N VAL A 525 -8.65 16.13 27.49
CA VAL A 525 -9.81 17.01 27.23
C VAL A 525 -10.46 16.66 25.91
N MET A 526 -9.68 16.52 24.83
CA MET A 526 -10.20 16.15 23.51
C MET A 526 -10.94 14.80 23.55
N LEU A 527 -10.36 13.80 24.22
CA LEU A 527 -11.02 12.50 24.40
C LEU A 527 -12.35 12.63 25.15
N GLY A 528 -12.41 13.45 26.19
CA GLY A 528 -13.63 13.67 26.97
C GLY A 528 -14.75 14.33 26.16
N ILE A 529 -14.41 15.32 25.33
CA ILE A 529 -15.37 15.99 24.45
C ILE A 529 -15.91 15.00 23.40
N LEU A 530 -15.03 14.28 22.71
CA LEU A 530 -15.41 13.34 21.65
C LEU A 530 -16.27 12.18 22.17
N ARG A 531 -15.87 11.57 23.30
CA ARG A 531 -16.63 10.48 23.92
C ARG A 531 -18.01 10.91 24.40
N SER A 532 -18.15 12.16 24.86
CA SER A 532 -19.44 12.74 25.24
C SER A 532 -20.41 12.89 24.05
N LYS A 533 -19.88 12.90 22.82
CA LYS A 533 -20.66 12.86 21.56
C LYS A 533 -20.74 11.47 20.93
N ASN A 534 -20.40 10.41 21.67
CA ASN A 534 -20.35 9.02 21.20
C ASN A 534 -19.39 8.79 20.01
N ILE A 535 -18.35 9.62 19.86
CA ILE A 535 -17.28 9.39 18.88
C ILE A 535 -16.22 8.50 19.56
N PRO A 536 -15.97 7.26 19.08
CA PRO A 536 -14.96 6.43 19.69
C PRO A 536 -13.58 7.02 19.47
N ALA A 537 -12.90 7.36 20.56
CA ALA A 537 -11.61 8.00 20.54
C ALA A 537 -10.65 7.33 21.54
N ARG A 538 -9.38 7.21 21.19
CA ARG A 538 -8.36 6.57 22.04
C ARG A 538 -7.14 7.46 22.23
N TYR A 539 -6.54 7.33 23.40
CA TYR A 539 -5.31 8.02 23.76
C TYR A 539 -4.14 7.36 23.05
N VAL A 540 -3.24 8.15 22.47
CA VAL A 540 -1.99 7.66 21.87
C VAL A 540 -0.80 8.28 22.58
N SER A 541 0.14 7.43 22.98
CA SER A 541 1.45 7.84 23.49
C SER A 541 2.54 7.47 22.49
N GLY A 542 3.48 8.37 22.28
CA GLY A 542 4.53 8.18 21.28
C GLY A 542 5.62 9.23 21.34
N TYR A 543 6.26 9.46 20.19
CA TYR A 543 7.31 10.44 20.01
C TYR A 543 6.95 11.38 18.86
N LEU A 544 7.35 12.64 19.00
CA LEU A 544 7.20 13.65 17.95
C LEU A 544 8.59 14.02 17.44
N TYR A 545 8.80 13.96 16.12
CA TYR A 545 9.98 14.53 15.49
C TYR A 545 9.75 16.01 15.19
N VAL A 546 10.50 16.87 15.88
CA VAL A 546 10.54 18.31 15.64
C VAL A 546 11.90 18.60 15.00
N GLY A 547 11.94 18.78 13.67
CA GLY A 547 13.19 19.05 12.95
C GLY A 547 13.82 20.40 13.34
N GLU A 548 15.05 20.67 12.88
CA GLU A 548 15.82 21.89 13.23
C GLU A 548 15.11 23.22 12.92
N ASP A 549 14.14 23.23 11.99
CA ASP A 549 13.35 24.41 11.55
C ASP A 549 11.82 24.25 11.74
N SER A 550 11.36 23.34 12.59
CA SER A 550 9.91 23.06 12.72
C SER A 550 9.17 24.04 13.64
N ALA A 551 7.96 24.45 13.23
CA ALA A 551 7.05 25.29 14.02
C ALA A 551 6.16 24.52 15.02
N LEU A 552 6.40 23.21 15.20
CA LEU A 552 5.64 22.36 16.12
C LEU A 552 6.04 22.64 17.57
N VAL A 553 5.06 22.75 18.44
CA VAL A 553 5.22 22.97 19.88
C VAL A 553 5.26 21.63 20.61
N GLY A 554 6.37 21.44 21.32
CA GLY A 554 6.70 20.25 22.10
C GLY A 554 8.21 20.20 22.22
N ASP A 555 8.73 20.05 23.44
CA ASP A 555 10.14 19.69 23.62
C ASP A 555 10.37 18.38 22.83
N ALA A 556 11.58 18.13 22.30
CA ALA A 556 11.89 17.05 21.35
C ALA A 556 11.81 15.61 21.93
N ALA A 557 10.82 15.37 22.79
CA ALA A 557 10.61 14.27 23.70
C ALA A 557 9.17 13.73 23.59
N SER A 558 8.86 12.71 24.40
CA SER A 558 7.57 11.99 24.37
C SER A 558 6.34 12.88 24.19
N HIS A 559 5.44 12.48 23.29
CA HIS A 559 4.24 13.23 22.92
C HIS A 559 2.97 12.39 23.05
N ALA A 560 1.83 13.08 23.14
CA ALA A 560 0.51 12.47 23.23
C ALA A 560 -0.47 13.15 22.28
N TRP A 561 -1.34 12.34 21.68
CA TRP A 561 -2.38 12.81 20.77
C TRP A 561 -3.59 11.86 20.77
N VAL A 562 -4.64 12.22 20.03
CA VAL A 562 -5.89 11.45 19.94
C VAL A 562 -5.94 10.65 18.64
N GLU A 563 -6.51 9.45 18.70
CA GLU A 563 -7.04 8.81 17.50
C GLU A 563 -8.55 8.66 17.56
N VAL A 564 -9.21 9.02 16.47
CA VAL A 564 -10.65 8.90 16.29
C VAL A 564 -10.96 7.74 15.33
N MET A 565 -11.98 6.95 15.65
CA MET A 565 -12.44 5.87 14.77
C MET A 565 -13.40 6.41 13.73
N VAL A 566 -12.94 6.48 12.48
CA VAL A 566 -13.77 6.86 11.33
C VAL A 566 -14.44 5.61 10.75
N PRO A 567 -15.78 5.55 10.72
CA PRO A 567 -16.51 4.40 10.18
C PRO A 567 -16.08 4.04 8.76
N GLY A 568 -15.76 2.76 8.51
CA GLY A 568 -15.33 2.28 7.19
C GLY A 568 -13.88 2.59 6.81
N ILE A 569 -13.18 3.47 7.54
CA ILE A 569 -11.78 3.86 7.28
C ILE A 569 -10.84 3.27 8.33
N GLY A 570 -11.11 3.51 9.62
CA GLY A 570 -10.25 3.09 10.72
C GLY A 570 -9.81 4.25 11.64
N TRP A 571 -8.73 4.03 12.39
CA TRP A 571 -8.21 5.01 13.34
C TRP A 571 -7.41 6.12 12.62
N VAL A 572 -7.82 7.37 12.82
CA VAL A 572 -7.16 8.55 12.27
C VAL A 572 -6.65 9.41 13.41
N GLY A 573 -5.39 9.86 13.33
CA GLY A 573 -4.72 10.57 14.41
C GLY A 573 -4.83 12.10 14.28
N LEU A 574 -5.15 12.76 15.38
CA LEU A 574 -5.29 14.21 15.49
C LEU A 574 -4.48 14.71 16.70
N ASP A 575 -3.65 15.73 16.47
CA ASP A 575 -2.82 16.36 17.50
C ASP A 575 -3.38 17.74 17.86
N PRO A 576 -4.17 17.85 18.94
CA PRO A 576 -4.76 19.12 19.37
C PRO A 576 -3.74 20.11 19.94
N THR A 577 -2.52 19.67 20.25
CA THR A 577 -1.46 20.56 20.73
C THR A 577 -0.90 21.42 19.59
N ASN A 578 -0.85 20.83 18.40
CA ASN A 578 -0.23 21.43 17.21
C ASN A 578 -1.23 21.78 16.11
N ASN A 579 -2.51 21.41 16.28
CA ASN A 579 -3.56 21.55 15.28
C ASN A 579 -3.21 20.90 13.93
N VAL A 580 -2.74 19.66 13.99
CA VAL A 580 -2.33 18.89 12.79
C VAL A 580 -2.82 17.46 12.86
N GLU A 581 -2.99 16.84 11.68
CA GLU A 581 -3.14 15.40 11.58
C GLU A 581 -1.83 14.70 11.99
N ALA A 582 -1.93 13.60 12.75
CA ALA A 582 -0.77 12.87 13.27
C ALA A 582 -0.17 11.93 12.20
N LEU A 583 0.73 12.51 11.39
CA LEU A 583 1.29 11.91 10.18
C LEU A 583 2.73 11.43 10.36
N GLU A 584 3.64 11.77 9.45
CA GLU A 584 5.00 11.22 9.35
C GLU A 584 5.89 11.54 10.55
N ASN A 585 5.63 12.65 11.24
CA ASN A 585 6.42 13.08 12.40
C ASN A 585 5.96 12.45 13.72
N HIS A 586 4.83 11.74 13.74
CA HIS A 586 4.22 11.16 14.94
C HIS A 586 4.47 9.66 15.00
N ILE A 587 5.39 9.24 15.87
CA ILE A 587 5.78 7.84 16.05
C ILE A 587 4.98 7.23 17.20
N ARG A 588 4.12 6.25 16.89
CA ARG A 588 3.22 5.57 17.83
C ARG A 588 3.93 4.53 18.68
N VAL A 589 3.77 4.60 20.00
CA VAL A 589 4.27 3.58 20.93
C VAL A 589 3.16 2.76 21.55
N GLY A 590 2.15 3.42 22.11
CA GLY A 590 1.03 2.77 22.78
C GLY A 590 -0.29 3.47 22.53
N THR A 591 -1.37 2.73 22.63
CA THR A 591 -2.74 3.26 22.59
C THR A 591 -3.54 2.73 23.75
N GLY A 592 -4.47 3.51 24.29
CA GLY A 592 -5.29 3.12 25.44
C GLY A 592 -6.51 4.01 25.58
N ARG A 593 -7.25 3.85 26.68
CA ARG A 593 -8.40 4.73 26.97
C ARG A 593 -7.95 6.07 27.51
N ASP A 594 -6.86 6.09 28.26
CA ASP A 594 -6.20 7.28 28.82
C ASP A 594 -4.70 6.99 29.05
N TYR A 595 -4.01 7.85 29.81
CA TYR A 595 -2.59 7.73 30.09
C TYR A 595 -2.22 6.49 30.94
N ASN A 596 -3.11 6.01 31.82
CA ASN A 596 -2.82 4.85 32.69
C ASN A 596 -2.57 3.57 31.90
N ASP A 597 -3.28 3.42 30.76
CA ASP A 597 -3.18 2.25 29.91
C ASP A 597 -1.86 2.23 29.11
N VAL A 598 -1.15 3.36 28.98
CA VAL A 598 0.02 3.52 28.08
C VAL A 598 1.27 4.11 28.73
N SER A 599 1.29 4.31 30.05
CA SER A 599 2.43 4.91 30.73
C SER A 599 3.76 4.18 30.41
N PRO A 600 4.85 4.93 30.09
CA PRO A 600 6.10 4.35 29.58
C PRO A 600 6.76 3.35 30.53
N VAL A 601 6.74 3.64 31.84
CA VAL A 601 7.29 2.78 32.90
C VAL A 601 6.32 2.79 34.08
N GLN A 602 5.91 1.59 34.51
CA GLN A 602 5.10 1.37 35.70
C GLN A 602 5.78 0.31 36.56
N GLY A 603 5.85 0.51 37.87
CA GLY A 603 6.49 -0.47 38.73
C GLY A 603 6.09 -0.34 40.18
N VAL A 604 6.36 -1.41 40.93
CA VAL A 604 6.24 -1.46 42.38
C VAL A 604 7.60 -1.84 42.96
N TYR A 605 8.00 -1.13 43.99
CA TYR A 605 9.28 -1.33 44.67
C TYR A 605 9.12 -1.20 46.18
N ARG A 606 10.08 -1.71 46.94
CA ARG A 606 10.16 -1.53 48.40
C ARG A 606 11.38 -0.68 48.71
N GLY A 607 11.16 0.60 49.03
CA GLY A 607 12.21 1.58 49.31
C GLY A 607 11.61 2.95 49.67
N GLY A 608 12.47 3.97 49.71
CA GLY A 608 12.11 5.36 50.03
C GLY A 608 11.51 6.11 48.84
N SER A 609 11.57 7.45 48.89
CA SER A 609 11.13 8.27 47.75
C SER A 609 12.00 8.03 46.51
N GLN A 610 11.48 8.39 45.33
CA GLN A 610 12.18 8.27 44.05
C GLN A 610 12.16 9.60 43.30
N SER A 611 13.21 9.85 42.51
CA SER A 611 13.23 10.88 41.47
C SER A 611 13.39 10.24 40.09
N LEU A 612 12.81 10.86 39.06
CA LEU A 612 12.85 10.38 37.68
C LEU A 612 13.47 11.45 36.78
N ASP A 613 14.51 11.07 36.03
CA ASP A 613 15.09 11.83 34.93
C ASP A 613 14.78 11.10 33.61
N VAL A 614 14.19 11.81 32.65
CA VAL A 614 13.75 11.26 31.36
C VAL A 614 14.51 11.95 30.24
N LYS A 615 15.18 11.16 29.40
CA LYS A 615 15.92 11.64 28.23
C LYS A 615 15.37 10.99 26.98
N VAL A 616 14.90 11.79 26.05
CA VAL A 616 14.38 11.33 24.77
C VAL A 616 15.10 12.05 23.64
N SER A 617 15.47 11.30 22.61
CA SER A 617 16.01 11.83 21.37
C SER A 617 15.36 11.13 20.19
N VAL A 618 14.90 11.91 19.21
CA VAL A 618 14.37 11.43 17.94
C VAL A 618 15.18 12.08 16.82
N SER A 619 15.88 11.26 16.03
CA SER A 619 16.71 11.74 14.92
C SER A 619 16.29 11.08 13.61
N LEU A 620 16.20 11.87 12.55
CA LEU A 620 16.01 11.34 11.20
C LEU A 620 17.28 10.60 10.76
N LEU A 621 17.12 9.43 10.16
CA LEU A 621 18.21 8.68 9.53
C LEU A 621 18.20 8.96 8.03
N ASP A 622 19.31 9.49 7.50
CA ASP A 622 19.50 9.67 6.06
C ASP A 622 19.33 8.33 5.33
N GLN A 623 18.62 8.37 4.19
CA GLN A 623 18.29 7.19 3.40
C GLN A 623 19.46 6.64 2.59
#